data_AF-A0A3A9SYP1-F1
#
_entry.id   AF-A0A3A9SYP1-F1
#
_cell.length_a   1.000
_cell.length_b   1.000
_cell.length_c   1.000
_cell.angle_alpha   90.00
_cell.angle_beta   90.00
_cell.angle_gamma   90.00
#
_symmetry.space_group_name_H-M   'P 1'
#
loop_
_entity.id
_entity.type
_entity.pdbx_description
1 polymer ?
#
loop_
_entity_poly.entity_id
_entity_poly.type
_entity_poly.pdbx_seq_one_letter_code
_entity_poly.pdbx_strand_id
1 'polypeptide(L)'
;MNKKGIVVSVLFVILIVGVNLVNGLMKKDYKEYVVNNHAELSQIMEQLLDENKDKIDIYERKSEYPKHIDIDDIYLRLRINYVAVERYKIKDDSYENRVKIYLKDKPQDNEYDQCGVYYSPEDCSIDYYGKSVEESNGVFIYDGRPEKVKIIYKSEKICDNWFYFEERLW
;
A
#
# COMPACT_ATOMS: atom_id res chain seq x y z
N MET A 1 50.64 12.88 6.60
CA MET A 1 49.29 12.65 6.04
C MET A 1 49.07 13.62 4.88
N ASN A 2 48.81 13.12 3.68
CA ASN A 2 48.84 13.94 2.46
C ASN A 2 47.56 14.79 2.37
N LYS A 3 47.66 16.13 2.30
CA LYS A 3 46.50 17.04 2.31
C LYS A 3 45.46 16.70 1.24
N LYS A 4 45.91 16.17 0.10
CA LYS A 4 45.03 15.68 -0.99
C LYS A 4 44.17 14.48 -0.58
N GLY A 5 44.69 13.56 0.24
CA GLY A 5 43.95 12.39 0.71
C GLY A 5 42.81 12.76 1.67
N ILE A 6 43.03 13.74 2.54
CA ILE A 6 42.00 14.22 3.48
C ILE A 6 40.83 14.88 2.72
N VAL A 7 41.12 15.68 1.69
CA VAL A 7 40.10 16.33 0.87
C VAL A 7 39.23 15.32 0.12
N VAL A 8 39.85 14.27 -0.45
CA VAL A 8 39.12 13.21 -1.15
C VAL A 8 38.22 12.41 -0.20
N SER A 9 38.72 12.07 1.00
CA SER A 9 37.92 11.37 2.00
C SER A 9 36.72 12.18 2.47
N VAL A 10 36.89 13.49 2.71
CA VAL A 10 35.79 14.39 3.12
C VAL A 10 34.74 14.52 2.02
N LEU A 11 35.15 14.68 0.75
CA LEU A 11 34.22 14.70 -0.39
C LEU A 11 33.43 13.40 -0.52
N PHE A 12 34.07 12.25 -0.29
CA PHE A 12 33.40 10.95 -0.36
C PHE A 12 32.36 10.77 0.75
N VAL A 13 32.66 11.21 1.97
CA VAL A 13 31.70 11.20 3.09
C VAL A 13 30.52 12.14 2.82
N ILE A 14 30.78 13.35 2.32
CA ILE A 14 29.71 14.30 1.94
C ILE A 14 28.82 13.72 0.84
N LEU A 15 29.40 13.00 -0.13
CA LEU A 15 28.64 12.36 -1.21
C LEU A 15 27.74 11.23 -0.67
N ILE A 16 28.27 10.36 0.20
CA ILE A 16 27.50 9.27 0.81
C ILE A 16 26.38 9.82 1.69
N VAL A 17 26.68 10.82 2.53
CA VAL A 17 25.68 11.46 3.39
C VAL A 17 24.65 12.18 2.53
N GLY A 18 25.08 12.91 1.50
CA GLY A 18 24.20 13.62 0.56
C GLY A 18 23.25 12.69 -0.18
N VAL A 19 23.73 11.57 -0.73
CA VAL A 19 22.90 10.57 -1.42
C VAL A 19 21.89 9.94 -0.46
N ASN A 20 22.30 9.60 0.76
CA ASN A 20 21.38 9.06 1.77
C ASN A 20 20.34 10.08 2.24
N LEU A 21 20.72 11.36 2.35
CA LEU A 21 19.81 12.45 2.75
C LEU A 21 18.78 12.74 1.65
N VAL A 22 19.21 12.75 0.38
CA VAL A 22 18.32 12.94 -0.78
C VAL A 22 17.37 11.75 -0.92
N ASN A 23 17.84 10.51 -0.75
CA ASN A 23 16.98 9.31 -0.74
C ASN A 23 16.00 9.29 0.44
N GLY A 24 16.31 9.97 1.55
CA GLY A 24 15.41 10.16 2.68
C GLY A 24 14.40 11.31 2.50
N LEU A 25 14.70 12.28 1.64
CA LEU A 25 13.86 13.46 1.35
C LEU A 25 12.97 13.30 0.12
N MET A 26 13.36 12.45 -0.83
CA MET A 26 12.49 12.06 -1.95
C MET A 26 11.31 11.27 -1.38
N LYS A 27 10.10 11.83 -1.52
CA LYS A 27 8.84 11.13 -1.24
C LYS A 27 8.87 9.83 -2.05
N LYS A 28 9.06 8.68 -1.40
CA LYS A 28 9.14 7.40 -2.10
C LYS A 28 7.84 7.20 -2.86
N ASP A 29 7.92 7.08 -4.17
CA ASP A 29 6.76 6.80 -5.00
C ASP A 29 6.41 5.32 -4.83
N TYR A 30 5.47 5.05 -3.92
CA TYR A 30 4.95 3.71 -3.69
C TYR A 30 4.29 3.13 -4.95
N LYS A 31 3.74 3.95 -5.84
CA LYS A 31 3.15 3.47 -7.10
C LYS A 31 4.25 2.96 -8.02
N GLU A 32 5.33 3.73 -8.17
CA GLU A 32 6.50 3.31 -8.95
C GLU A 32 7.13 2.03 -8.39
N TYR A 33 7.26 1.92 -7.05
CA TYR A 33 7.74 0.68 -6.43
C TYR A 33 6.82 -0.50 -6.73
N VAL A 34 5.50 -0.33 -6.63
CA VAL A 34 4.54 -1.39 -6.97
C VAL A 34 4.66 -1.79 -8.44
N VAL A 35 4.71 -0.83 -9.38
CA VAL A 35 4.88 -1.14 -10.82
C VAL A 35 6.14 -1.95 -11.07
N ASN A 36 7.26 -1.54 -10.48
CA ASN A 36 8.56 -2.18 -10.72
C ASN A 36 8.71 -3.55 -10.06
N ASN A 37 7.89 -3.88 -9.05
CA ASN A 37 8.01 -5.12 -8.27
C ASN A 37 6.72 -5.96 -8.25
N HIS A 38 5.72 -5.62 -9.08
CA HIS A 38 4.37 -6.21 -9.01
C HIS A 38 4.38 -7.73 -9.05
N ALA A 39 5.25 -8.38 -9.84
CA ALA A 39 5.31 -9.83 -9.92
C ALA A 39 5.66 -10.49 -8.57
N GLU A 40 6.67 -9.98 -7.87
CA GLU A 40 7.08 -10.46 -6.54
C GLU A 40 6.02 -10.12 -5.49
N LEU A 41 5.52 -8.88 -5.52
CA LEU A 41 4.50 -8.43 -4.59
C LEU A 41 3.23 -9.28 -4.72
N SER A 42 2.76 -9.54 -5.95
CA SER A 42 1.56 -10.37 -6.21
C SER A 42 1.72 -11.77 -5.63
N GLN A 43 2.88 -12.41 -5.80
CA GLN A 43 3.15 -13.73 -5.22
C GLN A 43 3.03 -13.72 -3.68
N ILE A 44 3.54 -12.66 -3.04
CA ILE A 44 3.44 -12.51 -1.58
C ILE A 44 2.00 -12.27 -1.16
N MET A 45 1.24 -11.47 -1.91
CA MET A 45 -0.18 -11.24 -1.62
C MET A 45 -1.02 -12.52 -1.80
N GLU A 46 -0.73 -13.32 -2.83
CA GLU A 46 -1.35 -14.63 -3.04
C GLU A 46 -1.04 -15.60 -1.89
N GLN A 47 0.21 -15.65 -1.41
CA GLN A 47 0.57 -16.44 -0.23
C GLN A 47 -0.21 -15.99 1.02
N LEU A 48 -0.33 -14.68 1.23
CA LEU A 48 -1.11 -14.13 2.35
C LEU A 48 -2.60 -14.50 2.25
N LEU A 49 -3.16 -14.47 1.04
CA LEU A 49 -4.53 -14.90 0.78
C LEU A 49 -4.71 -16.41 1.02
N ASP A 50 -3.73 -17.22 0.65
CA ASP A 50 -3.77 -18.67 0.82
C ASP A 50 -3.68 -19.13 2.28
N GLU A 51 -2.92 -18.41 3.10
CA GLU A 51 -2.86 -18.62 4.55
C GLU A 51 -4.17 -18.22 5.26
N ASN A 52 -4.96 -17.33 4.63
CA ASN A 52 -6.19 -16.78 5.18
C ASN A 52 -7.44 -17.27 4.46
N LYS A 53 -7.51 -18.59 4.26
CA LYS A 53 -8.71 -19.26 3.80
C LYS A 53 -9.80 -19.11 4.88
N ASP A 54 -10.80 -18.31 4.55
CA ASP A 54 -12.08 -18.16 5.28
C ASP A 54 -12.12 -17.16 6.46
N LYS A 55 -11.14 -16.27 6.59
CA LYS A 55 -11.18 -15.19 7.59
C LYS A 55 -10.57 -13.89 7.10
N ILE A 56 -10.95 -12.78 7.75
CA ILE A 56 -10.25 -11.50 7.65
C ILE A 56 -9.16 -11.50 8.70
N ASP A 57 -7.92 -11.28 8.28
CA ASP A 57 -6.75 -11.17 9.16
C ASP A 57 -6.12 -9.78 9.03
N ILE A 58 -5.65 -9.23 10.15
CA ILE A 58 -4.97 -7.95 10.21
C ILE A 58 -3.59 -8.16 10.85
N TYR A 59 -2.56 -7.75 10.13
CA TYR A 59 -1.18 -7.76 10.59
C TYR A 59 -0.73 -6.33 10.90
N GLU A 60 -0.80 -5.95 12.16
CA GLU A 60 -0.33 -4.65 12.66
C GLU A 60 1.19 -4.60 12.80
N ARG A 61 1.82 -5.76 12.99
CA ARG A 61 3.27 -5.86 13.21
C ARG A 61 3.90 -6.87 12.29
N LYS A 62 5.13 -6.57 11.85
CA LYS A 62 5.96 -7.48 11.05
C LYS A 62 6.07 -8.89 11.65
N SER A 63 6.06 -9.02 12.98
CA SER A 63 6.17 -10.31 13.67
C SER A 63 4.91 -11.18 13.60
N GLU A 64 3.78 -10.64 13.15
CA GLU A 64 2.49 -11.35 13.08
C GLU A 64 2.34 -12.12 11.76
N TYR A 65 3.18 -11.83 10.76
CA TYR A 65 3.14 -12.48 9.45
C TYR A 65 3.58 -13.95 9.55
N PRO A 66 3.04 -14.83 8.68
CA PRO A 66 3.52 -16.20 8.57
C PRO A 66 5.02 -16.25 8.27
N LYS A 67 5.77 -17.01 9.07
CA LYS A 67 7.26 -17.00 9.05
C LYS A 67 7.90 -17.40 7.71
N HIS A 68 7.15 -18.07 6.84
CA HIS A 68 7.64 -18.52 5.55
C HIS A 68 7.42 -17.47 4.44
N ILE A 69 6.67 -16.40 4.71
CA ILE A 69 6.43 -15.29 3.80
C ILE A 69 7.46 -14.21 4.12
N ASP A 70 8.36 -13.95 3.17
CA ASP A 70 9.34 -12.88 3.30
C ASP A 70 8.68 -11.53 2.95
N ILE A 71 8.53 -10.68 3.97
CA ILE A 71 7.94 -9.34 3.83
C ILE A 71 8.97 -8.24 4.13
N ASP A 72 10.24 -8.57 4.30
CA ASP A 72 11.25 -7.66 4.86
C ASP A 72 11.47 -6.43 4.00
N ASP A 73 11.68 -6.62 2.69
CA ASP A 73 11.88 -5.51 1.76
C ASP A 73 10.60 -4.68 1.63
N ILE A 74 9.44 -5.33 1.45
CA ILE A 74 8.15 -4.64 1.29
C ILE A 74 7.84 -3.78 2.50
N TYR A 75 8.02 -4.30 3.71
CA TYR A 75 7.73 -3.58 4.96
C TYR A 75 8.53 -2.29 5.07
N LEU A 76 9.79 -2.31 4.61
CA LEU A 76 10.68 -1.15 4.61
C LEU A 76 10.44 -0.19 3.43
N ARG A 77 10.14 -0.72 2.25
CA ARG A 77 9.97 0.05 1.01
C ARG A 77 8.65 0.79 0.98
N LEU A 78 7.56 0.10 1.29
CA LEU A 78 6.22 0.67 1.40
C LEU A 78 5.99 1.36 2.75
N ARG A 79 6.90 1.23 3.73
CA ARG A 79 6.71 1.82 5.07
C ARG A 79 5.36 1.42 5.66
N ILE A 80 5.12 0.11 5.69
CA ILE A 80 3.83 -0.48 6.09
C ILE A 80 3.47 -0.01 7.51
N ASN A 81 2.23 0.45 7.66
CA ASN A 81 1.56 0.64 8.94
C ASN A 81 0.97 -0.68 9.40
N TYR A 82 0.02 -1.23 8.64
CA TYR A 82 -0.56 -2.56 8.83
C TYR A 82 -1.02 -3.14 7.50
N VAL A 83 -1.28 -4.44 7.46
CA VAL A 83 -1.87 -5.13 6.31
C VAL A 83 -3.18 -5.78 6.74
N ALA A 84 -4.22 -5.63 5.92
CA ALA A 84 -5.48 -6.34 6.08
C ALA A 84 -5.66 -7.31 4.91
N VAL A 85 -5.84 -8.59 5.21
CA VAL A 85 -6.17 -9.63 4.25
C VAL A 85 -7.67 -9.87 4.35
N GLU A 86 -8.38 -9.55 3.29
CA GLU A 86 -9.84 -9.51 3.26
C GLU A 86 -10.37 -10.55 2.27
N ARG A 87 -11.38 -11.32 2.68
CA ARG A 87 -12.18 -12.16 1.80
C ARG A 87 -13.65 -11.79 1.97
N TYR A 88 -14.17 -10.93 1.10
CA TYR A 88 -15.56 -10.48 1.17
C TYR A 88 -16.46 -11.43 0.42
N LYS A 89 -17.40 -12.04 1.14
CA LYS A 89 -18.49 -12.79 0.50
C LYS A 89 -19.50 -11.82 -0.08
N ILE A 90 -19.64 -11.81 -1.40
CA ILE A 90 -20.68 -11.06 -2.12
C ILE A 90 -21.99 -11.86 -2.06
N LYS A 91 -23.12 -11.17 -2.27
CA LYS A 91 -24.48 -11.72 -2.21
C LYS A 91 -24.72 -12.95 -3.08
N ASP A 92 -23.88 -13.21 -4.09
CA ASP A 92 -24.00 -14.31 -5.05
C ASP A 92 -23.07 -15.51 -4.73
N ASP A 93 -22.65 -15.66 -3.47
CA ASP A 93 -21.69 -16.69 -3.02
C ASP A 93 -20.28 -16.61 -3.65
N SER A 94 -19.98 -15.55 -4.42
CA SER A 94 -18.62 -15.21 -4.85
C SER A 94 -17.84 -14.52 -3.73
N TYR A 95 -16.52 -14.69 -3.71
CA TYR A 95 -15.61 -13.99 -2.80
C TYR A 95 -14.79 -12.98 -3.60
N GLU A 96 -14.74 -11.73 -3.12
CA GLU A 96 -13.74 -10.75 -3.53
C GLU A 96 -12.58 -10.81 -2.53
N ASN A 97 -11.43 -11.26 -3.02
CA ASN A 97 -10.23 -11.42 -2.21
C ASN A 97 -9.37 -10.17 -2.35
N ARG A 98 -8.84 -9.63 -1.26
CA ARG A 98 -7.97 -8.46 -1.32
C ARG A 98 -6.91 -8.50 -0.25
N VAL A 99 -5.75 -7.91 -0.56
CA VAL A 99 -4.74 -7.60 0.45
C VAL A 99 -4.49 -6.11 0.42
N LYS A 100 -4.90 -5.42 1.49
CA LYS A 100 -4.72 -3.97 1.67
C LYS A 100 -3.48 -3.71 2.49
N ILE A 101 -2.56 -2.94 1.93
CA ILE A 101 -1.35 -2.47 2.57
C ILE A 101 -1.54 -1.00 2.92
N TYR A 102 -1.76 -0.75 4.20
CA TYR A 102 -1.88 0.61 4.71
C TYR A 102 -0.50 1.19 4.98
N LEU A 103 -0.25 2.39 4.48
CA LEU A 103 1.07 3.04 4.56
C LEU A 103 1.14 3.94 5.80
N LYS A 104 2.34 4.16 6.33
CA LYS A 104 2.58 5.15 7.40
C LYS A 104 2.53 6.59 6.91
N ASP A 105 2.57 6.79 5.60
CA ASP A 105 2.54 8.10 4.98
C ASP A 105 1.13 8.71 4.98
N LYS A 106 1.08 10.04 4.86
CA LYS A 106 -0.18 10.76 4.68
C LYS A 106 -0.58 10.75 3.19
N PRO A 107 -1.89 10.74 2.90
CA PRO A 107 -2.41 10.94 1.54
C PRO A 107 -1.84 12.18 0.87
N GLN A 108 -1.86 12.22 -0.46
CA GLN A 108 -1.48 13.44 -1.18
C GLN A 108 -2.57 14.50 -1.05
N ASP A 109 -3.81 14.04 -1.00
CA ASP A 109 -4.99 14.86 -0.79
C ASP A 109 -5.29 14.99 0.71
N ASN A 110 -5.23 16.22 1.22
CA ASN A 110 -5.41 16.53 2.64
C ASN A 110 -6.85 16.30 3.12
N GLU A 111 -7.79 15.99 2.22
CA GLU A 111 -9.14 15.59 2.59
C GLU A 111 -9.22 14.18 3.19
N TYR A 112 -8.19 13.36 3.00
CA TYR A 112 -8.12 11.97 3.44
C TYR A 112 -7.17 11.78 4.63
N ASP A 113 -7.48 10.82 5.49
CA ASP A 113 -6.74 10.57 6.74
C ASP A 113 -5.63 9.54 6.57
N GLN A 114 -5.84 8.59 5.65
CA GLN A 114 -5.02 7.41 5.45
C GLN A 114 -4.90 7.04 3.96
N CYS A 115 -3.77 6.47 3.55
CA CYS A 115 -3.59 5.93 2.21
C CYS A 115 -2.96 4.54 2.24
N GLY A 116 -3.03 3.88 1.09
CA GLY A 116 -2.50 2.55 0.92
C GLY A 116 -2.39 2.09 -0.52
N VAL A 117 -1.91 0.87 -0.69
CA VAL A 117 -2.04 0.12 -1.93
C VAL A 117 -2.75 -1.17 -1.64
N TYR A 118 -3.46 -1.74 -2.60
CA TYR A 118 -4.05 -3.05 -2.45
C TYR A 118 -3.90 -3.90 -3.70
N TYR A 119 -3.83 -5.21 -3.45
CA TYR A 119 -3.86 -6.25 -4.47
C TYR A 119 -5.25 -6.90 -4.49
N SER A 120 -5.76 -7.11 -5.71
CA SER A 120 -7.06 -7.71 -6.00
C SER A 120 -6.86 -8.72 -7.14
N PRO A 121 -6.81 -10.04 -6.88
CA PRO A 121 -6.58 -11.07 -7.91
C PRO A 121 -7.69 -11.09 -8.97
N GLU A 122 -8.88 -10.60 -8.63
CA GLU A 122 -9.98 -10.42 -9.58
C GLU A 122 -9.88 -9.12 -10.40
N ASP A 123 -8.84 -8.30 -10.18
CA ASP A 123 -8.62 -6.99 -10.81
C ASP A 123 -9.77 -6.00 -10.58
N CYS A 124 -10.48 -6.19 -9.47
CA CYS A 124 -11.61 -5.35 -9.09
C CYS A 124 -11.15 -4.19 -8.22
N SER A 125 -11.50 -2.96 -8.62
CA SER A 125 -11.38 -1.81 -7.74
C SER A 125 -12.29 -1.98 -6.51
N ILE A 126 -11.84 -1.51 -5.35
CA ILE A 126 -12.63 -1.50 -4.13
C ILE A 126 -13.86 -0.61 -4.33
N ASP A 127 -15.03 -1.26 -4.32
CA ASP A 127 -16.35 -0.65 -4.14
C ASP A 127 -16.96 -1.30 -2.89
N TYR A 128 -16.57 -0.81 -1.71
CA TYR A 128 -16.93 -1.43 -0.42
C TYR A 128 -18.45 -1.62 -0.21
N TYR A 129 -19.28 -0.94 -0.99
CA TYR A 129 -20.69 -0.81 -0.63
C TYR A 129 -21.65 -0.55 -1.81
N GLY A 130 -21.18 -0.65 -3.05
CA GLY A 130 -22.00 -0.63 -4.25
C GLY A 130 -22.24 0.76 -4.84
N LYS A 131 -21.85 0.89 -6.11
CA LYS A 131 -21.98 2.01 -7.05
C LYS A 131 -21.42 3.33 -6.52
N SER A 132 -20.32 3.75 -7.13
CA SER A 132 -19.77 5.09 -7.01
C SER A 132 -20.83 6.17 -7.14
N VAL A 133 -20.75 7.17 -6.26
CA VAL A 133 -21.59 8.37 -6.35
C VAL A 133 -21.15 9.24 -7.53
N GLU A 134 -19.88 9.14 -7.94
CA GLU A 134 -19.30 9.79 -9.11
C GLU A 134 -18.13 8.95 -9.64
N GLU A 135 -18.08 8.71 -10.95
CA GLU A 135 -16.90 8.17 -11.65
C GLU A 135 -16.18 9.32 -12.33
N SER A 136 -14.98 9.67 -11.87
CA SER A 136 -14.10 10.59 -12.60
C SER A 136 -12.67 10.08 -12.57
N ASN A 137 -12.05 9.91 -13.75
CA ASN A 137 -10.63 9.57 -13.89
C ASN A 137 -10.14 8.39 -13.02
N GLY A 138 -10.95 7.34 -12.87
CA GLY A 138 -10.61 6.15 -12.08
C GLY A 138 -10.80 6.28 -10.57
N VAL A 139 -11.30 7.42 -10.09
CA VAL A 139 -11.66 7.68 -8.69
C VAL A 139 -13.11 7.28 -8.44
N PHE A 140 -13.32 6.42 -7.44
CA PHE A 140 -14.63 5.97 -6.99
C PHE A 140 -14.92 6.55 -5.61
N ILE A 141 -15.79 7.57 -5.53
CA ILE A 141 -16.23 8.12 -4.24
C ILE A 141 -17.47 7.38 -3.79
N TYR A 142 -17.44 6.85 -2.58
CA TYR A 142 -18.59 6.21 -1.93
C TYR A 142 -18.99 7.01 -0.66
N ASP A 143 -20.29 7.14 -0.37
CA ASP A 143 -20.83 7.74 0.87
C ASP A 143 -21.89 6.80 1.46
N GLY A 144 -21.43 5.86 2.29
CA GLY A 144 -22.25 4.82 2.88
C GLY A 144 -23.04 5.25 4.08
N ARG A 145 -24.37 5.23 3.98
CA ARG A 145 -25.25 5.20 5.17
C ARG A 145 -25.48 3.75 5.61
N PRO A 146 -25.38 3.43 6.91
CA PRO A 146 -26.25 4.04 7.93
C PRO A 146 -25.53 4.83 9.03
N GLU A 147 -26.07 6.03 9.27
CA GLU A 147 -25.99 7.01 10.38
C GLU A 147 -24.72 7.25 11.22
N LYS A 148 -23.64 6.46 11.19
CA LYS A 148 -22.55 6.65 12.17
C LYS A 148 -21.12 6.53 11.66
N VAL A 149 -20.88 6.16 10.41
CA VAL A 149 -19.55 6.23 9.78
C VAL A 149 -19.73 6.55 8.30
N LYS A 150 -19.18 7.67 7.84
CA LYS A 150 -19.02 8.02 6.44
C LYS A 150 -17.59 7.72 6.03
N ILE A 151 -17.41 6.92 5.00
CA ILE A 151 -16.08 6.59 4.47
C ILE A 151 -15.96 7.24 3.11
N ILE A 152 -15.12 8.27 2.97
CA ILE A 152 -14.73 8.75 1.65
C ILE A 152 -13.56 7.89 1.21
N TYR A 153 -13.76 7.16 0.12
CA TYR A 153 -12.76 6.31 -0.47
C TYR A 153 -12.38 6.87 -1.85
N LYS A 154 -11.13 6.76 -2.21
CA LYS A 154 -10.62 7.00 -3.56
C LYS A 154 -9.72 5.85 -3.91
N SER A 155 -9.92 5.29 -5.10
CA SER A 155 -9.06 4.27 -5.66
C SER A 155 -8.44 4.78 -6.96
N GLU A 156 -7.29 4.25 -7.34
CA GLU A 156 -6.66 4.49 -8.63
C GLU A 156 -5.93 3.22 -9.04
N LYS A 157 -6.13 2.75 -10.28
CA LYS A 157 -5.40 1.58 -10.78
C LYS A 157 -3.94 1.96 -11.05
N ILE A 158 -3.00 1.17 -10.53
CA ILE A 158 -1.56 1.36 -10.71
C ILE A 158 -1.07 0.49 -11.88
N CYS A 159 -1.31 -0.82 -11.78
CA CYS A 159 -1.00 -1.83 -12.79
C CYS A 159 -1.93 -3.05 -12.60
N ASP A 160 -1.68 -4.15 -13.30
CA ASP A 160 -2.51 -5.36 -13.22
C ASP A 160 -2.69 -5.81 -11.78
N ASN A 161 -3.96 -5.93 -11.34
CA ASN A 161 -4.34 -6.36 -10.00
C ASN A 161 -3.95 -5.42 -8.85
N TRP A 162 -3.29 -4.29 -9.13
CA TRP A 162 -2.75 -3.38 -8.13
C TRP A 162 -3.36 -1.98 -8.21
N PHE A 163 -3.71 -1.45 -7.05
CA PHE A 163 -4.40 -0.18 -6.92
C PHE A 163 -3.84 0.64 -5.77
N TYR A 164 -3.87 1.96 -5.91
CA TYR A 164 -3.65 2.93 -4.85
C TYR A 164 -4.98 3.33 -4.25
N PHE A 165 -5.00 3.65 -2.96
CA PHE A 165 -6.18 4.21 -2.32
C PHE A 165 -5.90 5.29 -1.29
N GLU A 166 -6.90 6.15 -1.11
CA GLU A 166 -7.00 7.15 -0.04
C GLU A 166 -8.34 6.95 0.67
N GLU A 167 -8.32 7.04 2.00
CA GLU A 167 -9.47 6.78 2.87
C GLU A 167 -9.59 7.88 3.92
N ARG A 168 -10.82 8.35 4.14
CA ARG A 168 -11.22 9.26 5.22
C ARG A 168 -12.37 8.61 5.98
N LEU A 169 -12.27 8.56 7.29
CA LEU A 169 -13.35 8.10 8.17
C LEU A 169 -13.97 9.33 8.85
N TRP A 170 -15.27 9.54 8.69
CA TRP A 170 -16.03 10.65 9.27
C TRP A 170 -17.20 10.17 10.13
#